data_AF-A0A5C6ZJ38-F1
#
_entry.id   AF-A0A5C6ZJ38-F1
#
_cell.length_a   1.000
_cell.length_b   1.000
_cell.length_c   1.000
_cell.angle_alpha   90.00
_cell.angle_beta   90.00
_cell.angle_gamma   90.00
#
_symmetry.space_group_name_H-M   'P 1'
#
loop_
_entity.id
_entity.type
_entity.pdbx_description
1 polymer ?
#
loop_
_entity_poly.entity_id
_entity_poly.type
_entity_poly.pdbx_seq_one_letter_code
_entity_poly.pdbx_strand_id
1 'polypeptide(L)'
;MIQLATFLFIGTTEVIFILFILVMVFGADKIPEIAKGMGKGMRMLRDASTDIKSEITKTANKQGINTDVTKDIQGEITKVKDELEGFTGSVKRHSK
;
A
#
# COMPACT_ATOMS: atom_id res chain seq x y z
N MET A 1 23.02 14.69 16.37
CA MET A 1 22.47 13.43 16.88
C MET A 1 21.30 13.64 17.86
N ILE A 2 21.35 14.63 18.77
CA ILE A 2 20.28 14.85 19.77
C ILE A 2 19.02 15.53 19.18
N GLN A 3 19.15 16.36 18.14
CA GLN A 3 18.01 17.09 17.55
C GLN A 3 16.94 16.20 16.86
N LEU A 4 17.28 14.97 16.50
CA LEU A 4 16.35 14.06 15.82
C LEU A 4 15.45 13.33 16.84
N ALA A 5 15.95 13.11 18.06
CA ALA A 5 15.21 12.43 19.12
C ALA A 5 14.07 13.30 19.69
N THR A 6 14.24 14.63 19.74
CA THR A 6 13.24 15.56 20.27
C THR A 6 11.97 15.63 19.41
N PHE A 7 12.06 15.37 18.10
CA PHE A 7 10.86 15.31 17.25
C PHE A 7 9.93 14.12 17.58
N LEU A 8 10.49 13.04 18.13
CA LEU A 8 9.73 11.84 18.51
C LEU A 8 8.97 12.00 19.83
N PHE A 9 9.34 13.00 20.64
CA PHE A 9 8.69 13.34 21.92
C PHE A 9 7.82 14.59 21.81
N ILE A 10 7.26 14.89 20.64
CA ILE A 10 6.37 16.03 20.48
C ILE A 10 5.03 15.76 21.19
N GLY A 11 4.73 16.53 22.21
CA GLY A 11 3.46 16.54 22.93
C GLY A 11 2.41 17.37 22.21
N THR A 12 1.15 17.24 22.66
CA THR A 12 0.00 17.94 22.08
C THR A 12 0.20 19.46 22.03
N THR A 13 0.84 20.04 23.05
CA THR A 13 1.09 21.49 23.14
C THR A 13 2.03 21.98 22.05
N GLU A 14 3.12 21.26 21.77
CA GLU A 14 4.08 21.65 20.74
C GLU A 14 3.46 21.50 19.33
N VAL A 15 2.64 20.47 19.11
CA VAL A 15 1.88 20.32 17.86
C VAL A 15 0.95 21.51 17.64
N ILE A 16 0.21 21.95 18.66
CA ILE A 16 -0.67 23.12 18.58
C ILE A 16 0.14 24.39 18.29
N PHE A 17 1.30 24.56 18.89
CA PHE A 17 2.16 25.72 18.65
C PHE A 17 2.67 25.78 17.20
N ILE A 18 3.09 24.64 16.64
CA ILE A 18 3.50 24.56 15.23
C ILE A 18 2.30 24.86 14.31
N LEU A 19 1.13 24.29 14.59
CA LEU A 19 -0.10 24.58 13.85
C LEU A 19 -0.46 26.07 13.89
N PHE A 20 -0.27 26.73 15.03
CA PHE A 20 -0.50 28.16 15.16
C PHE A 20 0.43 28.99 14.27
N ILE A 21 1.73 28.66 14.24
CA ILE A 21 2.69 29.31 13.33
C ILE A 21 2.31 29.07 11.87
N LEU A 22 1.93 27.84 11.51
CA LEU A 22 1.49 27.51 10.14
C LEU A 22 0.27 28.34 9.73
N VAL A 23 -0.70 28.50 10.63
CA VAL A 23 -1.87 29.36 10.41
C VAL A 23 -1.48 30.83 10.28
N MET A 24 -0.47 31.31 11.00
CA MET A 24 0.01 32.69 10.86
C MET A 24 0.71 32.93 9.51
N VAL A 25 1.47 31.94 9.02
CA VAL A 25 2.20 32.04 7.74
C VAL A 25 1.27 31.87 6.54
N PHE A 26 0.40 30.86 6.57
CA PHE A 26 -0.45 30.49 5.43
C PHE A 26 -1.87 31.05 5.53
N GLY A 27 -2.34 31.44 6.72
CA GLY A 27 -3.72 31.82 6.99
C GLY A 27 -4.59 30.63 7.39
N ALA A 28 -5.60 30.88 8.24
CA ALA A 28 -6.51 29.84 8.75
C ALA A 28 -7.35 29.19 7.65
N ASP A 29 -7.64 29.92 6.57
CA ASP A 29 -8.49 29.45 5.47
C ASP A 29 -7.72 28.63 4.42
N LYS A 30 -6.39 28.78 4.33
CA LYS A 30 -5.58 28.12 3.28
C LYS A 30 -5.33 26.64 3.55
N ILE A 31 -5.09 26.27 4.80
CA ILE A 31 -4.91 24.85 5.17
C ILE A 31 -6.14 24.00 4.79
N PRO A 32 -7.39 24.37 5.16
CA PRO A 32 -8.57 23.59 4.76
C PRO A 32 -8.87 23.68 3.26
N GLU A 33 -8.55 24.80 2.60
CA GLU A 33 -8.68 24.93 1.14
C GLU A 33 -7.76 23.95 0.39
N ILE A 34 -6.49 23.86 0.80
CA ILE A 34 -5.50 22.90 0.25
C ILE A 34 -5.95 21.46 0.53
N ALA A 35 -6.39 21.16 1.75
CA ALA A 35 -6.88 19.83 2.09
C ALA A 35 -8.10 19.40 1.23
N LYS A 36 -9.05 20.33 1.00
CA LYS A 36 -10.20 20.10 0.12
C LYS A 36 -9.77 19.91 -1.34
N GLY A 37 -8.83 20.71 -1.84
CA GLY A 37 -8.29 20.60 -3.19
C GLY A 37 -7.57 19.27 -3.41
N MET A 38 -6.68 18.90 -2.49
CA MET A 38 -5.94 17.64 -2.51
C MET A 38 -6.87 16.44 -2.37
N GLY A 39 -7.89 16.51 -1.51
CA GLY A 39 -8.89 15.45 -1.37
C GLY A 39 -9.71 15.22 -2.64
N LYS A 40 -10.13 16.29 -3.32
CA LYS A 40 -10.78 16.19 -4.64
C LYS A 40 -9.85 15.61 -5.70
N GLY A 41 -8.58 16.06 -5.73
CA GLY A 41 -7.56 15.54 -6.63
C GLY A 41 -7.32 14.04 -6.41
N MET A 42 -7.06 13.61 -5.17
CA MET A 42 -6.84 12.21 -4.83
C MET A 42 -8.05 11.34 -5.19
N ARG A 43 -9.27 11.84 -4.98
CA ARG A 43 -10.50 11.14 -5.39
C ARG A 43 -10.58 10.98 -6.90
N MET A 44 -10.34 12.04 -7.67
CA MET A 44 -10.33 11.99 -9.14
C MET A 44 -9.27 11.02 -9.66
N LEU A 45 -8.06 11.04 -9.09
CA LEU A 45 -6.99 10.09 -9.44
C LEU A 45 -7.41 8.65 -9.13
N ARG A 46 -8.03 8.40 -7.97
CA ARG A 46 -8.50 7.08 -7.56
C ARG A 46 -9.60 6.57 -8.48
N ASP A 47 -10.57 7.41 -8.82
CA ASP A 47 -11.72 7.04 -9.63
C ASP A 47 -11.25 6.73 -11.07
N ALA A 48 -10.43 7.60 -11.67
CA ALA A 48 -9.81 7.34 -12.98
C ALA A 48 -8.93 6.07 -12.98
N SER A 49 -8.13 5.86 -11.93
CA SER A 49 -7.32 4.63 -11.79
C SER A 49 -8.19 3.38 -11.67
N THR A 50 -9.35 3.49 -11.00
CA THR A 50 -10.29 2.37 -10.83
C THR A 50 -10.96 2.02 -12.14
N ASP A 51 -11.36 3.02 -12.92
CA ASP A 51 -11.95 2.82 -14.25
C ASP A 51 -10.94 2.16 -15.21
N ILE A 52 -9.69 2.66 -15.24
CA ILE A 52 -8.59 2.07 -16.00
C ILE A 52 -8.33 0.63 -15.56
N LYS A 53 -8.23 0.38 -14.24
CA LYS A 53 -8.02 -0.97 -13.69
C LYS A 53 -9.15 -1.93 -14.07
N SER A 54 -10.40 -1.45 -14.02
CA SER A 54 -11.60 -2.21 -14.41
C SER A 54 -11.60 -2.54 -15.89
N GLU A 55 -11.26 -1.57 -16.75
CA GLU A 55 -11.20 -1.74 -18.20
C GLU A 55 -10.05 -2.67 -18.62
N ILE A 56 -8.88 -2.55 -18.00
CA ILE A 56 -7.75 -3.49 -18.19
C ILE A 56 -8.14 -4.89 -17.73
N THR A 57 -8.78 -5.04 -16.57
CA THR A 57 -9.21 -6.36 -16.07
C THR A 57 -10.27 -6.98 -16.98
N LYS A 58 -11.20 -6.17 -17.52
CA LYS A 58 -12.24 -6.61 -18.45
C LYS A 58 -11.65 -6.97 -19.81
N THR A 59 -10.67 -6.21 -20.30
CA THR A 59 -9.96 -6.47 -21.55
C THR A 59 -9.05 -7.69 -21.45
N ALA A 60 -8.34 -7.86 -20.34
CA ALA A 60 -7.53 -9.05 -20.05
C ALA A 60 -8.39 -10.32 -19.95
N ASN A 61 -9.57 -10.23 -19.31
CA ASN A 61 -10.56 -11.33 -19.32
C ASN A 61 -11.12 -11.59 -20.73
N LYS A 62 -11.31 -10.55 -21.55
CA LYS A 62 -11.83 -10.68 -22.92
C LYS A 62 -10.77 -11.15 -23.93
N GLN A 63 -9.47 -10.97 -23.63
CA GLN A 63 -8.32 -11.43 -24.42
C GLN A 63 -7.73 -12.78 -23.96
N GLY A 64 -8.38 -13.50 -23.04
CA GLY A 64 -8.05 -14.91 -22.80
C GLY A 64 -6.65 -15.16 -22.25
N ILE A 65 -6.17 -14.34 -21.29
CA ILE A 65 -5.17 -14.87 -20.36
C ILE A 65 -5.91 -15.80 -19.42
N ASN A 66 -5.96 -17.06 -19.86
CA ASN A 66 -6.67 -18.16 -19.22
C ASN A 66 -6.40 -18.20 -17.71
N THR A 67 -7.47 -18.03 -16.94
CA THR A 67 -7.49 -18.48 -15.54
C THR A 67 -7.13 -19.97 -15.45
N ASP A 68 -7.33 -20.74 -16.53
CA ASP A 68 -6.92 -22.14 -16.64
C ASP A 68 -5.39 -22.31 -16.67
N VAL A 69 -4.65 -21.51 -17.45
CA VAL A 69 -3.17 -21.56 -17.45
C VAL A 69 -2.60 -21.16 -16.09
N THR A 70 -3.22 -20.18 -15.43
CA THR A 70 -2.79 -19.78 -14.07
C THR A 70 -3.14 -20.85 -13.04
N LYS A 71 -4.29 -21.53 -13.14
CA LYS A 71 -4.70 -22.64 -12.27
C LYS A 71 -3.83 -23.88 -12.47
N ASP A 72 -3.47 -24.22 -13.70
CA ASP A 72 -2.62 -25.35 -14.03
C ASP A 72 -1.20 -25.13 -13.49
N ILE A 73 -0.64 -23.93 -13.70
CA ILE A 73 0.66 -23.54 -13.13
C ILE A 73 0.60 -23.53 -11.59
N GLN A 74 -0.47 -23.01 -10.98
CA GLN A 74 -0.62 -22.99 -9.52
C GLN A 74 -0.77 -24.43 -8.95
N GLY A 75 -1.43 -25.32 -9.68
CA GLY A 75 -1.57 -26.74 -9.35
C GLY A 75 -0.25 -27.50 -9.39
N GLU A 76 0.60 -27.24 -10.38
CA GLU A 76 1.94 -27.82 -10.44
C GLU A 76 2.88 -27.26 -9.37
N ILE A 77 2.86 -25.94 -9.13
CA ILE A 77 3.68 -25.30 -8.09
C ILE A 77 3.31 -25.83 -6.70
N THR A 78 2.04 -26.11 -6.44
CA THR A 78 1.59 -26.67 -5.16
C THR A 78 2.17 -28.06 -4.93
N LYS A 79 2.17 -28.94 -5.95
CA LYS A 79 2.76 -30.28 -5.85
C LYS A 79 4.26 -30.23 -5.59
N VAL A 80 4.99 -29.36 -6.30
CA VAL A 80 6.44 -29.17 -6.09
C VAL A 80 6.70 -28.65 -4.67
N LYS A 81 5.86 -27.75 -4.14
CA LYS A 81 5.98 -27.25 -2.77
C LYS A 81 5.78 -28.35 -1.73
N ASP A 82 4.79 -29.22 -1.92
CA ASP A 82 4.53 -30.35 -1.01
C ASP A 82 5.67 -31.38 -1.01
N GLU A 83 6.26 -31.67 -2.17
CA GLU A 83 7.46 -32.51 -2.28
C GLU A 83 8.68 -31.87 -1.59
N LEU A 84 8.91 -30.57 -1.81
CA LEU A 84 10.00 -29.82 -1.18
C LEU A 84 9.81 -29.70 0.34
N GLU A 85 8.59 -29.53 0.84
CA GLU A 85 8.31 -29.55 2.28
C GLU A 85 8.54 -30.95 2.89
N GLY A 86 8.25 -32.03 2.16
CA GLY A 86 8.61 -33.39 2.55
C GLY A 86 10.12 -33.62 2.61
N PHE A 87 10.87 -33.15 1.61
CA PHE A 87 12.34 -33.24 1.59
C PHE A 87 12.99 -32.35 2.67
N THR A 88 12.56 -31.10 2.82
CA THR A 88 13.11 -30.17 3.81
C THR A 88 12.68 -30.52 5.23
N GLY A 89 11.47 -31.06 5.43
CA GLY A 89 10.98 -31.56 6.70
C GLY A 89 11.78 -32.76 7.22
N SER A 90 12.23 -33.64 6.31
CA SER A 90 13.12 -34.77 6.64
C SER A 90 14.50 -34.31 7.09
N VAL A 91 15.05 -33.26 6.46
CA VAL A 91 16.32 -32.63 6.86
C VAL A 91 16.18 -31.85 8.18
N LYS A 92 15.05 -31.15 8.39
CA LYS A 92 14.76 -30.39 9.62
C LYS A 92 14.58 -31.28 10.84
N ARG A 93 14.16 -32.54 10.65
CA ARG A 93 13.88 -33.50 11.71
C ARG A 93 15.11 -34.31 12.13
N HIS A 94 16.16 -34.38 11.30
CA HIS A 94 17.41 -35.09 11.61
C HIS A 94 18.48 -34.21 12.27
N SER A 95 18.28 -32.88 12.32
CA SER A 95 19.20 -31.92 12.96
C SER A 95 18.73 -31.48 14.36
N LYS A 96 18.31 -32.42 15.21
CA LYS A 96 18.13 -32.19 16.64
C LYS A 96 18.52 -33.41 17.45
#